data_AF-A0ABD1SUG7-F1
#
_entry.id   AF-A0ABD1SUG7-F1
#
_cell.length_a   1.000
_cell.length_b   1.000
_cell.length_c   1.000
_cell.angle_alpha   90.00
_cell.angle_beta   90.00
_cell.angle_gamma   90.00
#
_symmetry.space_group_name_H-M   'P 1'
#
loop_
_entity.id
_entity.type
_entity.pdbx_description
1 polymer ?
#
loop_
_entity_poly.entity_id
_entity_poly.type
_entity_poly.pdbx_seq_one_letter_code
_entity_poly.pdbx_strand_id
1 'polypeptide(L)'
;MSSRDGNLVLFDEGRKSVWSTNHSRAENTVAELLETGNFVLRQENDPDPENYLWQSFDYPTDTLLPGMKLGWDLKTGLNRYLTSWKNGDDPGTGDFSFKFDINGYPECFLTKKHVIVYRSGPWNGLRFSGSAEDVEPLHRVT
;
A
#
# COMPACT_ATOMS: atom_id res chain seq x y z
N MET A 1 1.08 22.47 0.12
CA MET A 1 0.00 23.47 0.29
C MET A 1 -0.79 23.52 -1.02
N SER A 2 -2.13 23.46 -0.92
CA SER A 2 -3.08 23.11 -1.99
C SER A 2 -2.91 23.91 -3.31
N SER A 3 -3.00 23.22 -4.45
CA SER A 3 -3.05 23.84 -5.78
C SER A 3 -4.47 24.33 -6.12
N ARG A 4 -4.63 25.18 -7.14
CA ARG A 4 -5.95 25.64 -7.62
C ARG A 4 -6.90 24.50 -8.01
N ASP A 5 -6.35 23.32 -8.25
CA ASP A 5 -7.11 22.13 -8.66
C ASP A 5 -7.44 21.22 -7.46
N GLY A 6 -7.18 21.67 -6.23
CA GLY A 6 -7.46 20.92 -5.00
C GLY A 6 -6.40 19.86 -4.66
N ASN A 7 -5.38 19.67 -5.52
CA ASN A 7 -4.32 18.68 -5.32
C ASN A 7 -3.37 19.05 -4.18
N LEU A 8 -2.92 18.03 -3.44
CA LEU A 8 -1.78 18.15 -2.54
C LEU A 8 -0.49 18.05 -3.37
N VAL A 9 0.39 19.04 -3.22
CA VAL A 9 1.63 19.17 -3.99
C VAL A 9 2.80 19.44 -3.05
N LEU A 10 3.91 18.74 -3.30
CA LEU A 10 5.20 18.94 -2.65
C LEU A 10 6.15 19.66 -3.60
N PHE A 11 6.78 20.72 -3.11
CA PHE A 11 7.74 21.53 -3.86
C PHE A 11 9.14 21.39 -3.27
N ASP A 12 10.16 21.44 -4.12
CA ASP A 12 11.55 21.61 -3.68
C ASP A 12 11.87 23.08 -3.31
N GLU A 13 13.11 23.33 -2.89
CA GLU A 13 13.58 24.69 -2.55
C GLU A 13 13.47 25.67 -3.73
N GLY A 14 13.59 25.17 -4.97
CA GLY A 14 13.44 25.93 -6.20
C GLY A 14 11.98 26.16 -6.61
N ARG A 15 11.00 25.76 -5.79
CA ARG A 15 9.55 25.79 -6.08
C ARG A 15 9.14 24.91 -7.27
N LYS A 16 9.94 23.92 -7.63
CA LYS A 16 9.56 22.90 -8.62
C LYS A 16 8.74 21.82 -7.92
N SER A 17 7.62 21.42 -8.53
CA SER A 17 6.83 20.28 -8.04
C SER A 17 7.64 19.00 -8.18
N VAL A 18 7.81 18.27 -7.07
CA VAL A 18 8.50 16.97 -7.03
C VAL A 18 7.53 15.80 -6.83
N TRP A 19 6.33 16.08 -6.32
CA TRP A 19 5.29 15.07 -6.10
C TRP A 19 3.90 15.72 -5.98
N SER A 20 2.86 15.00 -6.41
CA SER A 20 1.45 15.39 -6.25
C SER A 20 0.51 14.20 -6.26
N THR A 21 -0.68 14.35 -5.64
CA THR A 21 -1.70 13.28 -5.57
C THR A 21 -2.36 12.94 -6.92
N ASN A 22 -2.29 13.86 -7.90
CA ASN A 22 -2.77 13.67 -9.27
C ASN A 22 -4.23 13.19 -9.39
N HIS A 23 -5.12 13.72 -8.55
CA HIS A 23 -6.56 13.47 -8.68
C HIS A 23 -7.23 14.54 -9.56
N SER A 24 -8.44 14.20 -10.05
CA SER A 24 -9.31 15.11 -10.79
C SER A 24 -9.60 16.37 -9.98
N ARG A 25 -9.75 17.52 -10.65
CA ARG A 25 -9.98 18.79 -9.96
C ARG A 25 -11.15 18.71 -8.97
N ALA A 26 -10.89 19.13 -7.73
CA ALA A 26 -11.88 19.24 -6.68
C ALA A 26 -11.76 20.61 -5.97
N GLU A 27 -12.86 21.10 -5.43
CA GLU A 27 -12.91 22.35 -4.67
C GLU A 27 -13.03 22.04 -3.17
N ASN A 28 -12.56 22.96 -2.32
CA ASN A 28 -12.62 22.85 -0.85
C ASN A 28 -12.06 21.52 -0.32
N THR A 29 -10.84 21.17 -0.74
CA THR A 29 -10.15 19.95 -0.31
C THR A 29 -9.41 20.15 1.01
N VAL A 30 -9.48 19.14 1.87
CA VAL A 30 -8.75 19.07 3.15
C VAL A 30 -7.86 17.84 3.14
N ALA A 31 -6.66 18.00 3.70
CA ALA A 31 -5.76 16.88 3.99
C ALA A 31 -5.86 16.54 5.48
N GLU A 32 -6.06 15.27 5.78
CA GLU A 32 -6.33 14.77 7.14
C GLU A 32 -5.53 13.50 7.41
N LEU A 33 -4.94 13.39 8.60
CA LEU A 33 -4.34 12.14 9.07
C LEU A 33 -5.31 11.48 10.05
N LEU A 34 -5.86 10.34 9.66
CA LEU A 34 -6.80 9.58 10.48
C LEU A 34 -6.07 8.83 11.61
N GLU A 35 -6.81 8.44 12.65
CA GLU A 35 -6.28 7.65 13.77
C GLU A 35 -5.72 6.27 13.34
N THR A 36 -6.18 5.75 12.19
CA THR A 36 -5.67 4.52 11.57
C THR A 36 -4.27 4.68 10.98
N GLY A 37 -3.77 5.92 10.86
CA GLY A 37 -2.55 6.25 10.13
C GLY A 37 -2.77 6.50 8.65
N ASN A 38 -4.00 6.40 8.14
CA ASN A 38 -4.30 6.73 6.75
C ASN A 38 -4.33 8.25 6.58
N PHE A 39 -3.38 8.78 5.81
CA PHE A 39 -3.38 10.15 5.37
C PHE A 39 -4.27 10.29 4.11
N VAL A 40 -5.31 11.11 4.19
CA VAL A 40 -6.35 11.23 3.17
C VAL A 40 -6.48 12.66 2.67
N LEU A 41 -6.92 12.78 1.42
CA LEU A 41 -7.40 14.02 0.82
C LEU A 41 -8.89 13.83 0.50
N ARG A 42 -9.74 14.70 1.03
CA ARG A 42 -11.20 14.63 0.84
C ARG A 42 -11.79 16.02 0.68
N GLN A 43 -13.05 16.10 0.21
CA GLN A 43 -13.79 17.36 0.26
C GLN A 43 -14.25 17.64 1.69
N GLU A 44 -14.18 18.90 2.12
CA GLU A 44 -14.47 19.30 3.50
C GLU A 44 -15.90 18.93 3.93
N ASN A 45 -16.86 19.14 3.03
CA ASN A 45 -18.30 19.01 3.28
C ASN A 45 -18.93 17.86 2.49
N ASP A 46 -18.17 16.82 2.16
CA ASP A 46 -18.73 15.63 1.54
C ASP A 46 -19.67 14.91 2.53
N PRO A 47 -20.91 14.57 2.16
CA PRO A 47 -21.81 13.79 3.02
C PRO A 47 -21.30 12.37 3.28
N ASP A 48 -20.45 11.82 2.41
CA ASP A 48 -19.80 10.54 2.60
C ASP A 48 -18.39 10.75 3.21
N PRO A 49 -18.20 10.43 4.51
CA PRO A 49 -16.93 10.64 5.20
C PRO A 49 -15.81 9.73 4.68
N GLU A 50 -16.12 8.70 3.89
CA GLU A 50 -15.14 7.77 3.29
C GLU A 50 -14.91 8.04 1.79
N ASN A 51 -15.55 9.07 1.22
CA ASN A 51 -15.34 9.46 -0.17
C ASN A 51 -14.02 10.25 -0.33
N TYR A 52 -12.92 9.51 -0.26
CA TYR A 52 -11.57 10.06 -0.41
C TYR A 52 -11.24 10.31 -1.88
N LEU A 53 -10.72 11.50 -2.16
CA LEU A 53 -10.16 11.86 -3.46
C LEU A 53 -8.80 11.20 -3.68
N TRP A 54 -8.06 10.99 -2.59
CA TRP A 54 -6.79 10.28 -2.54
C TRP A 54 -6.55 9.76 -1.11
N GLN A 55 -5.89 8.61 -0.96
CA GLN A 55 -5.49 8.09 0.34
C GLN A 55 -4.12 7.41 0.29
N SER A 56 -3.32 7.57 1.34
CA SER A 56 -2.00 6.96 1.46
C SER A 56 -2.04 5.44 1.50
N PHE A 57 -3.11 4.85 2.02
CA PHE A 57 -3.28 3.40 2.09
C PHE A 57 -3.38 2.73 0.70
N ASP A 58 -3.65 3.50 -0.35
CA ASP A 58 -3.63 3.05 -1.74
C ASP A 58 -2.22 3.01 -2.34
N TYR A 59 -1.25 3.67 -1.69
CA TYR A 59 0.14 3.79 -2.14
C TYR A 59 1.13 3.40 -1.03
N PRO A 60 1.10 2.13 -0.57
CA PRO A 60 2.04 1.62 0.43
C PRO A 60 3.51 1.79 0.02
N THR A 61 4.38 1.90 1.02
CA THR A 61 5.84 1.78 0.88
C THR A 61 6.27 0.33 1.12
N ASP A 62 6.93 0.06 2.24
CA ASP A 62 7.48 -1.23 2.65
C ASP A 62 6.67 -1.91 3.75
N THR A 63 5.64 -1.23 4.28
CA THR A 63 4.92 -1.63 5.48
C THR A 63 3.42 -1.75 5.22
N LEU A 64 2.78 -2.78 5.80
CA LEU A 64 1.33 -2.97 5.81
C LEU A 64 0.79 -2.73 7.22
N LEU A 65 0.08 -1.63 7.41
CA LEU A 65 -0.57 -1.27 8.68
C LEU A 65 -1.95 -1.94 8.82
N PRO A 66 -2.48 -2.08 10.06
CA PRO A 66 -3.86 -2.50 10.26
C PRO A 66 -4.85 -1.62 9.47
N GLY A 67 -5.80 -2.26 8.77
CA GLY A 67 -6.78 -1.57 7.93
C GLY A 67 -6.34 -1.33 6.49
N MET A 68 -5.04 -1.46 6.17
CA MET A 68 -4.57 -1.42 4.79
C MET A 68 -5.00 -2.67 4.01
N LYS A 69 -5.17 -2.51 2.70
CA LYS A 69 -5.46 -3.61 1.77
C LYS A 69 -4.20 -3.93 0.97
N LEU A 70 -3.84 -5.21 0.91
CA LEU A 70 -2.80 -5.73 0.01
C LEU A 70 -3.47 -6.41 -1.19
N GLY A 71 -2.99 -6.12 -2.40
CA GLY A 71 -3.48 -6.70 -3.65
C GLY A 71 -4.40 -5.78 -4.45
N TRP A 72 -5.22 -6.39 -5.29
CA TRP A 72 -5.94 -5.70 -6.36
C TRP A 72 -7.26 -5.10 -5.92
N ASP A 73 -7.47 -3.84 -6.27
CA ASP A 73 -8.79 -3.26 -6.45
C ASP A 73 -9.27 -3.56 -7.88
N LEU A 74 -10.21 -4.49 -8.02
CA LEU A 74 -10.70 -4.90 -9.33
C LEU A 74 -11.58 -3.83 -10.00
N LYS A 75 -12.10 -2.84 -9.27
CA LYS A 75 -12.91 -1.75 -9.83
C LYS A 75 -12.02 -0.69 -10.46
N THR A 76 -10.96 -0.29 -9.76
CA THR A 76 -10.04 0.76 -10.22
C THR A 76 -8.84 0.24 -10.99
N GLY A 77 -8.55 -1.06 -10.90
CA GLY A 77 -7.36 -1.68 -11.47
C GLY A 77 -6.08 -1.41 -10.66
N LEU A 78 -6.18 -0.82 -9.48
CA LEU A 78 -5.04 -0.49 -8.63
C LEU A 78 -4.53 -1.75 -7.91
N ASN A 79 -3.25 -2.09 -8.10
CA ASN A 79 -2.56 -3.12 -7.32
C ASN A 79 -1.77 -2.48 -6.18
N ARG A 80 -2.18 -2.73 -4.94
CA ARG A 80 -1.46 -2.31 -3.73
C ARG A 80 -0.44 -3.37 -3.34
N TYR A 81 0.83 -3.01 -3.26
CA TYR A 81 1.91 -3.93 -2.96
C TYR A 81 3.04 -3.26 -2.21
N LEU A 82 3.83 -4.04 -1.48
CA LEU A 82 4.95 -3.49 -0.72
C LEU A 82 6.23 -3.53 -1.55
N THR A 83 7.07 -2.52 -1.37
CA THR A 83 8.43 -2.46 -1.93
C THR A 83 9.40 -2.05 -0.85
N SER A 84 10.49 -2.82 -0.69
CA SER A 84 11.48 -2.54 0.34
C SER A 84 12.17 -1.19 0.10
N TRP A 85 12.74 -0.64 1.17
CA TRP A 85 13.79 0.38 1.04
C TRP A 85 15.02 -0.21 0.35
N LYS A 86 15.89 0.66 -0.17
CA LYS A 86 17.15 0.23 -0.77
C LYS A 86 18.09 -0.34 0.28
N ASN A 87 18.13 0.28 1.46
CA ASN A 87 18.87 -0.17 2.64
C ASN A 87 18.31 0.52 3.89
N GLY A 88 18.94 0.30 5.06
CA GLY A 88 18.47 0.85 6.34
C GLY A 88 18.47 2.39 6.44
N ASP A 89 19.23 3.08 5.58
CA ASP A 89 19.40 4.54 5.62
C ASP A 89 18.82 5.26 4.38
N ASP A 90 18.53 4.53 3.29
CA ASP A 90 17.99 5.07 2.03
C ASP A 90 16.55 4.54 1.79
N PRO A 91 15.51 5.37 2.01
CA PRO A 91 14.12 5.01 1.77
C PRO A 91 13.73 4.95 0.29
N GLY A 92 14.67 5.19 -0.62
CA GLY A 92 14.47 4.97 -2.04
C GLY A 92 14.09 3.53 -2.36
N THR A 93 13.50 3.32 -3.54
CA THR A 93 13.00 2.02 -3.98
C THR A 93 14.12 0.96 -3.98
N GLY A 94 13.91 -0.11 -3.21
CA GLY A 94 14.80 -1.25 -3.12
C GLY A 94 14.49 -2.38 -4.10
N ASP A 95 15.20 -3.49 -3.93
CA ASP A 95 15.14 -4.62 -4.84
C ASP A 95 13.98 -5.60 -4.53
N PHE A 96 13.36 -5.54 -3.35
CA PHE A 96 12.33 -6.51 -2.98
C PHE A 96 10.92 -5.96 -3.14
N SER A 97 9.99 -6.78 -3.64
CA SER A 97 8.57 -6.46 -3.68
C SER A 97 7.72 -7.62 -3.20
N PHE A 98 6.64 -7.33 -2.47
CA PHE A 98 5.66 -8.30 -2.02
C PHE A 98 4.30 -8.00 -2.65
N LYS A 99 3.87 -8.84 -3.60
CA LYS A 99 2.75 -8.59 -4.52
C LYS A 99 1.77 -9.75 -4.56
N PHE A 100 0.48 -9.44 -4.69
CA PHE A 100 -0.53 -10.42 -5.07
C PHE A 100 -0.55 -10.64 -6.58
N ASP A 101 -0.53 -11.90 -6.98
CA ASP A 101 -0.94 -12.34 -8.30
C ASP A 101 -2.35 -12.93 -8.20
N ILE A 102 -3.20 -12.61 -9.17
CA ILE A 102 -4.59 -13.06 -9.26
C ILE A 102 -4.80 -13.98 -10.48
N ASN A 103 -3.75 -14.29 -11.23
CA ASN A 103 -3.83 -15.24 -12.34
C ASN A 103 -3.98 -16.67 -11.79
N GLY A 104 -5.17 -17.25 -11.96
CA GLY A 104 -5.49 -18.56 -11.39
C GLY A 104 -5.99 -18.43 -9.95
N TYR A 105 -5.34 -19.13 -9.01
CA TYR A 105 -5.67 -18.98 -7.59
C TYR A 105 -4.83 -17.84 -6.99
N PRO A 106 -5.46 -16.83 -6.35
CA PRO A 106 -4.72 -15.70 -5.81
C PRO A 106 -3.67 -16.10 -4.78
N GLU A 107 -2.47 -15.57 -4.93
CA GLU A 107 -1.32 -15.88 -4.09
C GLU A 107 -0.32 -14.71 -4.05
N CYS A 108 0.50 -14.66 -3.00
CA CYS A 108 1.50 -13.63 -2.82
C CYS A 108 2.88 -14.12 -3.23
N PHE A 109 3.63 -13.25 -3.88
CA PHE A 109 5.03 -13.47 -4.22
C PHE A 109 5.91 -12.42 -3.55
N LEU A 110 7.01 -12.88 -2.96
CA LEU A 110 8.16 -12.03 -2.69
C LEU A 110 9.12 -12.18 -3.86
N THR A 111 9.41 -11.07 -4.53
CA THR A 111 10.38 -11.02 -5.62
C THR A 111 11.58 -10.20 -5.21
N LYS A 112 12.77 -10.62 -5.65
CA LYS A 112 13.96 -9.76 -5.73
C LYS A 112 14.14 -9.36 -7.18
N LYS A 113 13.87 -8.10 -7.51
CA LYS A 113 13.70 -7.59 -8.87
C LYS A 113 12.63 -8.42 -9.59
N HIS A 114 13.03 -9.23 -10.57
CA HIS A 114 12.15 -10.07 -11.36
C HIS A 114 12.22 -11.56 -11.00
N VAL A 115 12.98 -11.91 -9.96
CA VAL A 115 13.15 -13.31 -9.52
C VAL A 115 12.28 -13.57 -8.30
N ILE A 116 11.41 -14.57 -8.38
CA ILE A 116 10.61 -15.03 -7.24
C ILE A 116 11.55 -15.70 -6.23
N VAL A 117 11.53 -15.23 -4.99
CA VAL A 117 12.32 -15.80 -3.88
C VAL A 117 11.45 -16.50 -2.84
N TYR A 118 10.17 -16.13 -2.76
CA TYR A 118 9.18 -16.81 -1.94
C TYR A 118 7.80 -16.74 -2.59
N ARG A 119 7.00 -17.78 -2.36
CA ARG A 119 5.63 -17.94 -2.84
C ARG A 119 4.77 -18.37 -1.67
N SER A 120 3.75 -17.60 -1.34
CA SER A 120 2.82 -17.96 -0.26
C SER A 120 1.92 -19.13 -0.63
N GLY A 121 1.75 -19.39 -1.92
CA GLY A 121 0.68 -20.27 -2.42
C GLY A 121 -0.70 -19.69 -2.14
N PRO A 122 -1.76 -20.39 -2.57
CA PRO A 122 -3.12 -19.89 -2.48
C PRO A 122 -3.64 -19.85 -1.04
N TRP A 123 -4.63 -18.98 -0.82
CA TRP A 123 -5.41 -18.98 0.41
C TRP A 123 -6.31 -20.22 0.47
N ASN A 124 -6.21 -21.00 1.55
CA ASN A 124 -6.99 -22.23 1.72
C ASN A 124 -8.26 -22.07 2.57
N GLY A 125 -8.63 -20.83 2.94
CA GLY A 125 -9.73 -20.54 3.86
C GLY A 125 -9.27 -20.19 5.28
N LEU A 126 -8.07 -20.62 5.68
CA LEU A 126 -7.51 -20.39 7.01
C LEU A 126 -6.17 -19.63 6.96
N ARG A 127 -5.30 -19.98 6.01
CA ARG A 127 -3.99 -19.36 5.80
C ARG A 127 -3.53 -19.48 4.35
N PHE A 128 -2.43 -18.83 4.02
CA PHE A 128 -1.73 -19.13 2.77
C PHE A 128 -1.01 -20.48 2.88
N SER A 129 -1.11 -21.33 1.87
CA SER A 129 -0.61 -22.72 1.96
C SER A 129 0.89 -22.86 2.23
N GLY A 130 1.68 -21.85 1.88
CA GLY A 130 3.13 -21.78 2.00
C GLY A 130 3.62 -20.92 3.17
N SER A 131 2.73 -20.34 3.98
CA SER A 131 3.15 -19.65 5.22
C SER A 131 3.56 -20.70 6.25
N ALA A 132 4.82 -20.65 6.70
CA ALA A 132 5.35 -21.53 7.72
C ALA A 132 4.87 -21.08 9.12
N GLU A 133 3.66 -21.47 9.50
CA GLU A 133 3.17 -21.27 10.86
C GLU A 133 2.98 -22.57 11.65
N ASP A 134 3.22 -23.75 11.05
CA ASP A 134 3.26 -25.00 11.80
C ASP A 134 4.72 -25.44 12.03
N VAL A 135 5.33 -24.87 13.08
CA VAL A 135 6.26 -25.65 13.88
C VAL A 135 5.54 -25.94 15.19
N GLU A 136 4.74 -27.00 15.20
CA GLU A 136 4.27 -27.63 16.44
C GLU A 136 5.47 -27.74 17.40
N PRO A 137 5.40 -27.23 18.64
CA PRO A 137 6.46 -27.44 19.60
C PRO A 137 6.58 -28.95 19.82
N LEU A 138 7.69 -29.54 19.36
CA LEU A 138 8.07 -30.93 19.64
C LEU A 138 7.70 -31.26 21.08
N HIS A 139 6.69 -32.10 21.27
CA HIS A 139 6.33 -32.66 22.55
C HIS A 139 7.62 -33.15 23.22
N ARG A 140 8.01 -32.53 24.33
CA ARG A 140 8.99 -33.13 25.23
C ARG A 140 8.35 -34.36 25.81
N VAL A 141 8.68 -35.51 25.24
CA VAL A 141 8.54 -36.79 25.94
C VAL A 141 9.59 -36.77 27.05
N THR A 142 9.13 -36.64 28.29
CA THR A 142 9.87 -37.08 29.49
C THR A 142 9.17 -38.30 30.04
#